data_AF-Q6VMG9-F1
#
_entry.id   AF-Q6VMG9-F1
#
_cell.length_a   1.000
_cell.length_b   1.000
_cell.length_c   1.000
_cell.angle_alpha   90.00
_cell.angle_beta   90.00
_cell.angle_gamma   90.00
#
_symmetry.space_group_name_H-M   'P 1'
#
loop_
_entity.id
_entity.type
_entity.pdbx_description
1 polymer ?
#
loop_
_entity_poly.entity_id
_entity_poly.type
_entity_poly.pdbx_seq_one_letter_code
_entity_poly.pdbx_strand_id
1 'polypeptide(L)'
;MARQERAIRTQLSILKAAAEVFDSHGYEAATIGEILRRAGVTKGALYFHFPSKQALAEGVLEQQFSVIRVPPGPCRLQEFVDTGLIVAYRMRRDPLVSAVARLSLEQELRAEYGSSAIRQWIGASEVLLGAAKEQGELLPHVVPAESAWLFSAAWTGTQLYSQILLGREDLEERVVALFRHLLPSIAVPAVLSSLEITTERAARLGSASDALLEGPGEQADSPQEERTQQAAAAATA
;
A
#
# COMPACT_ATOMS: atom_id res chain seq x y z
N MET A 1 23.72 7.02 -17.49
CA MET A 1 23.43 6.09 -16.39
C MET A 1 23.33 6.85 -15.05
N ALA A 2 24.44 7.22 -14.40
CA ALA A 2 24.43 7.79 -13.04
C ALA A 2 23.57 9.05 -12.80
N ARG A 3 23.45 9.96 -13.79
CA ARG A 3 22.59 11.17 -13.68
C ARG A 3 21.10 10.84 -13.69
N GLN A 4 20.69 9.85 -14.48
CA GLN A 4 19.31 9.42 -14.62
C GLN A 4 18.87 8.62 -13.38
N GLU A 5 19.75 7.76 -12.88
CA GLU A 5 19.55 6.99 -11.66
C GLU A 5 19.41 7.89 -10.42
N ARG A 6 20.25 8.94 -10.32
CA ARG A 6 20.12 9.96 -9.27
C ARG A 6 18.82 10.77 -9.37
N ALA A 7 18.37 11.06 -10.60
CA ALA A 7 17.10 11.76 -10.84
C ALA A 7 15.89 10.91 -10.41
N ILE A 8 15.90 9.61 -10.75
CA ILE A 8 14.86 8.65 -10.33
C ILE A 8 14.82 8.53 -8.81
N ARG A 9 15.97 8.37 -8.15
CA ARG A 9 16.04 8.29 -6.67
C ARG A 9 15.50 9.55 -6.00
N THR A 10 15.82 10.72 -6.56
CA THR A 10 15.33 12.01 -6.04
C THR A 10 13.82 12.13 -6.22
N GLN A 11 13.29 11.73 -7.38
CA GLN A 11 11.85 11.70 -7.65
C GLN A 11 11.10 10.79 -6.67
N LEU A 12 11.59 9.57 -6.43
CA LEU A 12 10.99 8.64 -5.47
C LEU A 12 11.02 9.19 -4.02
N SER A 13 12.13 9.82 -3.63
CA SER A 13 12.24 10.48 -2.31
C SER A 13 11.23 11.62 -2.15
N ILE A 14 10.98 12.40 -3.21
CA ILE A 14 9.99 13.47 -3.20
C ILE A 14 8.57 12.88 -3.09
N LEU A 15 8.27 11.83 -3.84
CA LEU A 15 6.97 11.15 -3.78
C LEU A 15 6.69 10.54 -2.41
N LYS A 16 7.68 9.89 -1.79
CA LYS A 16 7.54 9.36 -0.42
C LYS A 16 7.25 10.47 0.59
N ALA A 17 8.01 11.56 0.55
CA ALA A 17 7.78 12.70 1.42
C ALA A 17 6.40 13.35 1.18
N ALA A 18 5.96 13.43 -0.08
CA ALA A 18 4.65 13.92 -0.44
C ALA A 18 3.54 13.05 0.14
N ALA A 19 3.66 11.73 0.00
CA ALA A 19 2.71 10.77 0.53
C ALA A 19 2.57 10.89 2.05
N GLU A 20 3.67 10.99 2.81
CA GLU A 20 3.62 11.22 4.26
C GLU A 20 2.82 12.49 4.64
N VAL A 21 3.03 13.58 3.89
CA VAL A 21 2.34 14.85 4.15
C VAL A 21 0.85 14.75 3.79
N PHE A 22 0.54 14.13 2.65
CA PHE A 22 -0.84 13.92 2.20
C PHE A 22 -1.60 12.95 3.11
N ASP A 23 -0.98 11.87 3.57
CA ASP A 23 -1.60 10.93 4.51
C ASP A 23 -1.89 11.60 5.85
N SER A 24 -1.01 12.50 6.31
CA SER A 24 -1.20 13.22 7.58
C SER A 24 -2.27 14.30 7.48
N HIS A 25 -2.18 15.17 6.48
CA HIS A 25 -2.96 16.42 6.42
C HIS A 25 -4.10 16.39 5.40
N GLY A 26 -4.08 15.47 4.44
CA GLY A 26 -4.93 15.52 3.25
C GLY A 26 -4.37 16.49 2.20
N TYR A 27 -4.93 16.47 0.98
CA TYR A 27 -4.45 17.30 -0.13
C TYR A 27 -4.57 18.79 0.16
N GLU A 28 -5.72 19.24 0.68
CA GLU A 28 -6.01 20.66 0.88
C GLU A 28 -5.05 21.31 1.89
N ALA A 29 -4.90 20.70 3.07
CA ALA A 29 -4.03 21.24 4.11
C ALA A 29 -2.53 20.99 3.88
N ALA A 30 -2.15 20.06 2.99
CA ALA A 30 -0.77 19.82 2.63
C ALA A 30 -0.14 21.01 1.88
N THR A 31 1.08 21.37 2.27
CA THR A 31 1.84 22.48 1.66
C THR A 31 3.13 22.00 0.99
N ILE A 32 3.49 22.63 -0.14
CA ILE A 32 4.78 22.38 -0.81
C ILE A 32 5.97 22.65 0.12
N GLY A 33 5.87 23.66 1.01
CA GLY A 33 6.92 23.99 1.96
C GLY A 33 7.20 22.84 2.94
N GLU A 34 6.16 22.18 3.42
CA GLU A 34 6.30 21.02 4.30
C GLU A 34 6.88 19.81 3.58
N ILE A 35 6.46 19.56 2.34
CA ILE A 35 7.00 18.50 1.50
C ILE A 35 8.49 18.73 1.23
N LEU A 36 8.91 19.96 0.89
CA LEU A 36 10.31 20.31 0.69
C LEU A 36 11.16 20.03 1.93
N ARG A 37 10.67 20.47 3.10
CA ARG A 37 11.34 20.26 4.38
C ARG A 37 11.53 18.76 4.68
N ARG A 38 10.50 17.96 4.39
CA ARG A 38 10.52 16.51 4.64
C ARG A 38 11.38 15.74 3.63
N ALA A 39 11.32 16.12 2.35
CA ALA A 39 12.13 15.51 1.30
C ALA A 39 13.61 15.89 1.37
N GLY A 40 13.96 16.98 2.07
CA GLY A 40 15.33 17.48 2.15
C GLY A 40 15.87 18.00 0.80
N VAL A 41 14.98 18.42 -0.11
CA VAL A 41 15.34 18.91 -1.45
C VAL A 41 15.11 20.41 -1.57
N THR A 42 15.78 21.03 -2.54
CA THR A 42 15.56 22.45 -2.84
C THR A 42 14.24 22.66 -3.59
N LYS A 43 13.70 23.88 -3.49
CA LYS A 43 12.50 24.29 -4.25
C LYS A 43 12.66 24.01 -5.75
N GLY A 44 13.81 24.37 -6.33
CA GLY A 44 14.10 24.14 -7.75
C GLY A 44 14.13 22.66 -8.13
N ALA A 45 14.67 21.79 -7.26
CA ALA A 45 14.68 20.35 -7.51
C ALA A 45 13.27 19.75 -7.50
N LEU A 46 12.40 20.18 -6.58
CA LEU A 46 11.01 19.73 -6.56
C LEU A 46 10.26 20.15 -7.83
N TYR A 47 10.32 21.44 -8.19
CA TYR A 47 9.62 21.95 -9.37
C TYR A 47 10.16 21.42 -10.71
N PHE A 48 11.41 20.95 -10.73
CA PHE A 48 11.96 20.25 -11.88
C PHE A 48 11.24 18.91 -12.14
N HIS A 49 10.84 18.21 -11.08
CA HIS A 49 10.13 16.93 -11.19
C HIS A 49 8.60 17.10 -11.21
N PHE A 50 8.06 18.02 -10.41
CA PHE A 50 6.63 18.20 -10.20
C PHE A 50 6.27 19.69 -10.28
N PRO A 51 5.64 20.15 -11.37
CA PRO A 51 5.38 21.58 -11.59
C PRO A 51 4.33 22.17 -10.64
N SER A 52 3.52 21.33 -9.97
CA SER A 52 2.45 21.77 -9.07
C SER A 52 2.22 20.77 -7.93
N LYS A 53 1.49 21.20 -6.88
CA LYS A 53 1.00 20.29 -5.82
C LYS A 53 0.11 19.19 -6.40
N GLN A 54 -0.67 19.53 -7.43
CA GLN A 54 -1.51 18.59 -8.15
C GLN A 54 -0.69 17.51 -8.86
N ALA A 55 0.32 17.90 -9.66
CA ALA A 55 1.20 16.95 -10.36
C ALA A 55 1.94 16.02 -9.38
N LEU A 56 2.24 16.50 -8.19
CA LEU A 56 2.83 15.70 -7.13
C LEU A 56 1.83 14.69 -6.55
N ALA A 57 0.58 15.09 -6.32
CA ALA A 57 -0.48 14.19 -5.87
C ALA A 57 -0.80 13.12 -6.93
N GLU A 58 -0.82 13.51 -8.21
CA GLU A 58 -0.94 12.59 -9.35
C GLU A 58 0.19 11.58 -9.35
N GLY A 59 1.45 12.04 -9.22
CA GLY A 59 2.59 11.14 -9.13
C GLY A 59 2.53 10.16 -7.95
N VAL A 60 1.94 10.56 -6.81
CA VAL A 60 1.70 9.65 -5.67
C VAL A 60 0.61 8.63 -6.01
N LEU A 61 -0.50 9.06 -6.63
CA LEU A 61 -1.57 8.17 -7.09
C LEU A 61 -1.05 7.16 -8.14
N GLU A 62 -0.13 7.55 -9.01
CA GLU A 62 0.50 6.66 -9.98
C GLU A 62 1.41 5.59 -9.35
N GLN A 63 1.94 5.82 -8.13
CA GLN A 63 2.68 4.78 -7.40
C GLN A 63 1.77 3.63 -6.94
N GLN A 64 0.44 3.80 -6.96
CA GLN A 64 -0.52 2.77 -6.59
C GLN A 64 -0.37 1.47 -7.39
N PHE A 65 0.03 1.57 -8.65
CA PHE A 65 -0.07 0.47 -9.62
C PHE A 65 0.98 -0.64 -9.43
N SER A 66 1.96 -0.48 -8.53
CA SER A 66 3.10 -1.40 -8.43
C SER A 66 3.16 -2.26 -7.16
N VAL A 67 2.24 -2.08 -6.20
CA VAL A 67 2.61 -2.30 -4.79
C VAL A 67 2.01 -3.54 -4.11
N ILE A 68 0.89 -4.10 -4.55
CA ILE A 68 0.26 -5.22 -3.82
C ILE A 68 0.40 -6.52 -4.62
N ARG A 69 1.53 -7.22 -4.44
CA ARG A 69 1.65 -8.62 -4.84
C ARG A 69 1.27 -9.51 -3.67
N VAL A 70 0.22 -10.29 -3.88
CA VAL A 70 -0.21 -11.33 -2.94
C VAL A 70 0.35 -12.66 -3.43
N PRO A 71 1.05 -13.44 -2.59
CA PRO A 71 1.49 -14.77 -2.98
C PRO A 71 0.27 -15.66 -3.27
N PRO A 72 0.41 -16.65 -4.18
CA PRO A 72 -0.68 -17.60 -4.46
C PRO A 72 -1.16 -18.27 -3.17
N GLY A 73 -2.47 -18.34 -3.00
CA GLY A 73 -3.12 -18.95 -1.85
C GLY A 73 -3.54 -20.39 -2.11
N PRO A 74 -4.02 -21.11 -1.07
CA PRO A 74 -4.58 -22.45 -1.23
C PRO A 74 -5.90 -22.48 -2.02
N CYS A 75 -6.62 -21.35 -2.09
CA CYS A 75 -7.83 -21.17 -2.89
C CYS A 75 -8.04 -19.68 -3.22
N ARG A 76 -8.93 -19.35 -4.16
CA ARG A 76 -9.13 -17.96 -4.63
C ARG A 76 -9.74 -17.07 -3.56
N LEU A 77 -10.60 -17.62 -2.72
CA LEU A 77 -11.20 -16.88 -1.61
C LEU A 77 -10.16 -16.57 -0.52
N GLN A 78 -9.15 -17.42 -0.32
CA GLN A 78 -8.02 -17.09 0.55
C GLN A 78 -7.16 -15.97 -0.04
N GLU A 79 -6.92 -15.97 -1.36
CA GLU A 79 -6.20 -14.88 -2.04
C GLU A 79 -6.94 -13.53 -1.89
N PHE A 80 -8.27 -13.54 -1.97
CA PHE A 80 -9.11 -12.37 -1.71
C PHE A 80 -8.93 -11.84 -0.28
N VAL A 81 -8.98 -12.73 0.71
CA VAL A 81 -8.74 -12.39 2.12
C VAL A 81 -7.33 -11.83 2.32
N ASP A 82 -6.32 -12.51 1.76
CA ASP A 82 -4.91 -12.14 1.86
C ASP A 82 -4.64 -10.76 1.26
N THR A 83 -5.28 -10.45 0.13
CA THR A 83 -5.21 -9.12 -0.49
C THR A 83 -5.67 -8.03 0.47
N GLY A 84 -6.82 -8.21 1.12
CA GLY A 84 -7.28 -7.30 2.16
C GLY A 84 -6.26 -7.21 3.31
N LEU A 85 -5.92 -8.34 3.93
CA LEU A 85 -5.02 -8.38 5.08
C LEU A 85 -3.66 -7.70 4.84
N ILE A 86 -3.04 -7.93 3.68
CA ILE A 86 -1.78 -7.29 3.31
C ILE A 86 -1.95 -5.78 3.16
N VAL A 87 -3.04 -5.31 2.54
CA VAL A 87 -3.30 -3.88 2.42
C VAL A 87 -3.49 -3.22 3.78
N ALA A 88 -4.24 -3.84 4.69
CA ALA A 88 -4.37 -3.34 6.06
C ALA A 88 -3.03 -3.23 6.78
N TYR A 89 -2.21 -4.29 6.68
CA TYR A 89 -0.87 -4.32 7.26
C TYR A 89 0.02 -3.19 6.71
N ARG A 90 -0.01 -2.97 5.40
CA ARG A 90 0.80 -1.95 4.73
C ARG A 90 0.31 -0.53 5.00
N MET A 91 -1.01 -0.30 5.09
CA MET A 91 -1.55 1.03 5.39
C MET A 91 -1.03 1.62 6.72
N ARG A 92 -0.63 0.77 7.67
CA ARG A 92 0.01 1.21 8.92
C ARG A 92 1.50 1.55 8.79
N ARG A 93 2.17 1.03 7.78
CA ARG A 93 3.64 0.98 7.70
C ARG A 93 4.22 1.72 6.50
N ASP A 94 3.42 1.87 5.45
CA ASP A 94 3.80 2.46 4.17
C ASP A 94 2.90 3.68 3.88
N PRO A 95 3.42 4.91 4.09
CA PRO A 95 2.69 6.14 3.84
C PRO A 95 2.19 6.30 2.40
N LEU A 96 2.80 5.61 1.42
CA LEU A 96 2.31 5.65 0.04
C LEU A 96 0.94 4.99 -0.08
N VAL A 97 0.76 3.82 0.55
CA VAL A 97 -0.50 3.08 0.47
C VAL A 97 -1.63 3.86 1.15
N SER A 98 -1.35 4.45 2.31
CA SER A 98 -2.35 5.23 3.05
C SER A 98 -2.66 6.57 2.39
N ALA A 99 -1.65 7.27 1.85
CA ALA A 99 -1.85 8.51 1.09
C ALA A 99 -2.71 8.28 -0.15
N VAL A 100 -2.46 7.23 -0.92
CA VAL A 100 -3.26 6.87 -2.09
C VAL A 100 -4.72 6.67 -1.71
N ALA A 101 -4.99 5.89 -0.65
CA ALA A 101 -6.36 5.65 -0.19
C ALA A 101 -7.06 6.95 0.25
N ARG A 102 -6.34 7.86 0.91
CA ARG A 102 -6.86 9.15 1.34
C ARG A 102 -7.14 10.09 0.15
N LEU A 103 -6.16 10.30 -0.72
CA LEU A 103 -6.26 11.17 -1.90
C LEU A 103 -7.38 10.73 -2.86
N SER A 104 -7.63 9.43 -2.96
CA SER A 104 -8.73 8.86 -3.76
C SER A 104 -10.12 9.29 -3.28
N LEU A 105 -10.24 9.64 -2.00
CA LEU A 105 -11.48 10.07 -1.39
C LEU A 105 -11.66 11.59 -1.41
N GLU A 106 -10.69 12.38 -1.89
CA GLU A 106 -10.76 13.84 -1.81
C GLU A 106 -11.36 14.48 -3.08
N GLN A 107 -12.27 15.43 -2.87
CA GLN A 107 -13.19 15.92 -3.91
C GLN A 107 -12.50 16.69 -5.04
N GLU A 108 -11.49 17.52 -4.75
CA GLU A 108 -10.72 18.21 -5.80
C GLU A 108 -10.04 17.23 -6.78
N LEU A 109 -9.56 16.08 -6.29
CA LEU A 109 -8.85 15.10 -7.11
C LEU A 109 -9.80 14.09 -7.79
N ARG A 110 -11.04 13.93 -7.29
CA ARG A 110 -12.03 12.95 -7.80
C ARG A 110 -12.44 13.16 -9.25
N ALA A 111 -12.45 14.40 -9.74
CA ALA A 111 -12.93 14.73 -11.09
C ALA A 111 -12.04 14.13 -12.20
N GLU A 112 -10.74 13.99 -11.95
CA GLU A 112 -9.76 13.58 -12.96
C GLU A 112 -9.06 12.25 -12.60
N TYR A 113 -8.77 11.99 -11.32
CA TYR A 113 -7.95 10.83 -10.90
C TYR A 113 -8.48 10.04 -9.69
N GLY A 114 -9.25 10.66 -8.79
CA GLY A 114 -9.53 10.12 -7.45
C GLY A 114 -10.38 8.84 -7.42
N SER A 115 -11.16 8.56 -8.46
CA SER A 115 -11.96 7.31 -8.52
C SER A 115 -11.19 6.11 -9.09
N SER A 116 -9.96 6.29 -9.60
CA SER A 116 -9.18 5.22 -10.21
C SER A 116 -8.81 4.12 -9.21
N ALA A 117 -8.35 4.50 -8.01
CA ALA A 117 -7.99 3.59 -6.93
C ALA A 117 -9.15 2.72 -6.47
N ILE A 118 -10.30 3.35 -6.22
CA ILE A 118 -11.51 2.67 -5.75
C ILE A 118 -12.00 1.71 -6.83
N ARG A 119 -12.01 2.14 -8.11
CA ARG A 119 -12.38 1.27 -9.23
C ARG A 119 -11.44 0.08 -9.37
N GLN A 120 -10.13 0.28 -9.21
CA GLN A 120 -9.15 -0.80 -9.26
C GLN A 120 -9.32 -1.78 -8.10
N TRP A 121 -9.57 -1.29 -6.88
CA TRP A 121 -9.83 -2.14 -5.72
C TRP A 121 -11.08 -3.00 -5.90
N ILE A 122 -12.17 -2.41 -6.42
CA ILE A 122 -13.39 -3.13 -6.77
C ILE A 122 -13.09 -4.17 -7.86
N GLY A 123 -12.44 -3.78 -8.95
CA GLY A 123 -12.13 -4.68 -10.06
C GLY A 123 -11.24 -5.85 -9.66
N ALA A 124 -10.20 -5.61 -8.86
CA ALA A 124 -9.33 -6.66 -8.34
C ALA A 124 -10.09 -7.65 -7.44
N SER A 125 -10.96 -7.12 -6.57
CA SER A 125 -11.83 -7.93 -5.72
C SER A 125 -12.82 -8.76 -6.55
N GLU A 126 -13.42 -8.17 -7.58
CA GLU A 126 -14.34 -8.84 -8.49
C GLU A 126 -13.67 -9.98 -9.25
N VAL A 127 -12.45 -9.78 -9.75
CA VAL A 127 -11.68 -10.82 -10.45
C VAL A 127 -11.44 -12.03 -9.54
N LEU A 128 -11.02 -11.81 -8.29
CA LEU A 128 -10.78 -12.90 -7.33
C LEU A 128 -12.08 -13.61 -6.95
N LEU A 129 -13.15 -12.85 -6.67
CA LEU A 129 -14.45 -13.43 -6.33
C LEU A 129 -15.08 -14.16 -7.53
N GLY A 130 -14.88 -13.68 -8.75
CA GLY A 130 -15.31 -14.35 -9.99
C GLY A 130 -14.63 -15.72 -10.14
N ALA A 131 -13.32 -15.76 -9.96
CA ALA A 131 -12.58 -17.03 -10.01
C ALA A 131 -12.97 -17.98 -8.86
N ALA A 132 -13.21 -17.44 -7.65
CA ALA A 132 -13.72 -18.21 -6.53
C ALA A 132 -15.11 -18.80 -6.83
N LYS A 133 -15.98 -18.05 -7.52
CA LYS A 133 -17.29 -18.53 -7.98
C LYS A 133 -17.15 -19.70 -8.96
N GLU A 134 -16.28 -19.56 -9.96
CA GLU A 134 -16.01 -20.59 -10.97
C GLU A 134 -15.47 -21.89 -10.35
N GLN A 135 -14.71 -21.79 -9.26
CA GLN A 135 -14.15 -22.92 -8.52
C GLN A 135 -15.10 -23.51 -7.47
N GLY A 136 -16.34 -22.99 -7.37
CA GLY A 136 -17.33 -23.48 -6.41
C GLY A 136 -17.06 -23.09 -4.96
N GLU A 137 -16.23 -22.06 -4.73
CA GLU A 137 -15.89 -21.57 -3.39
C GLU A 137 -16.97 -20.63 -2.81
N LEU A 138 -17.82 -20.06 -3.67
CA LEU A 138 -18.89 -19.14 -3.29
C LEU A 138 -20.28 -19.77 -3.35
N LEU A 139 -21.20 -19.29 -2.51
CA LEU A 139 -22.59 -19.72 -2.49
C LEU A 139 -23.28 -19.43 -3.85
N PRO A 140 -24.28 -20.25 -4.28
CA PRO A 140 -24.87 -20.13 -5.61
C PRO A 140 -25.50 -18.77 -5.94
N HIS A 141 -26.05 -18.07 -4.94
CA HIS A 141 -26.74 -16.78 -5.13
C HIS A 141 -25.78 -15.58 -5.23
N VAL A 142 -24.50 -15.76 -4.91
CA VAL A 142 -23.53 -14.66 -4.84
C VAL A 142 -23.22 -14.13 -6.24
N VAL A 143 -23.35 -12.82 -6.41
CA VAL A 143 -22.89 -12.07 -7.57
C VAL A 143 -21.53 -11.43 -7.23
N PRO A 144 -20.42 -11.82 -7.90
CA PRO A 144 -19.09 -11.32 -7.59
C PRO A 144 -18.94 -9.79 -7.64
N ALA A 145 -19.50 -9.15 -8.68
CA ALA A 145 -19.43 -7.69 -8.84
C ALA A 145 -20.11 -6.93 -7.69
N GLU A 146 -21.31 -7.38 -7.27
CA GLU A 146 -22.05 -6.77 -6.15
C GLU A 146 -21.30 -6.97 -4.82
N SER A 147 -20.75 -8.17 -4.62
CA SER A 147 -19.99 -8.51 -3.41
C SER A 147 -18.68 -7.73 -3.33
N ALA A 148 -17.97 -7.57 -4.45
CA ALA A 148 -16.75 -6.78 -4.55
C ALA A 148 -17.01 -5.31 -4.23
N TRP A 149 -18.09 -4.75 -4.77
CA TRP A 149 -18.49 -3.37 -4.48
C TRP A 149 -18.83 -3.17 -3.00
N LEU A 150 -19.64 -4.06 -2.42
CA LEU A 150 -20.02 -4.00 -1.00
C LEU A 150 -18.80 -4.15 -0.08
N PHE A 151 -17.92 -5.10 -0.39
CA PHE A 151 -16.66 -5.25 0.32
C PHE A 151 -15.82 -3.98 0.25
N SER A 152 -15.64 -3.40 -0.94
CA SER A 152 -14.87 -2.15 -1.12
C SER A 152 -15.44 -1.00 -0.28
N ALA A 153 -16.76 -0.84 -0.27
CA ALA A 153 -17.42 0.19 0.53
C ALA A 153 -17.21 -0.03 2.03
N ALA A 154 -17.44 -1.26 2.52
CA ALA A 154 -17.25 -1.61 3.92
C ALA A 154 -15.78 -1.52 4.36
N TRP A 155 -14.85 -1.93 3.50
CA TRP A 155 -13.40 -1.77 3.67
C TRP A 155 -13.01 -0.30 3.83
N THR A 156 -13.48 0.54 2.92
CA THR A 156 -13.19 1.98 2.91
C THR A 156 -13.72 2.65 4.19
N GLY A 157 -14.93 2.31 4.63
CA GLY A 157 -15.48 2.80 5.90
C GLY A 157 -14.68 2.31 7.10
N THR A 158 -14.27 1.05 7.10
CA THR A 158 -13.47 0.44 8.17
C THR A 158 -12.13 1.16 8.34
N GLN A 159 -11.38 1.36 7.25
CA GLN A 159 -10.10 2.06 7.33
C GLN A 159 -10.26 3.54 7.71
N LEU A 160 -11.34 4.19 7.26
CA LEU A 160 -11.59 5.59 7.58
C LEU A 160 -11.91 5.79 9.06
N TYR A 161 -12.78 4.96 9.63
CA TYR A 161 -13.08 5.02 11.07
C TYR A 161 -11.88 4.65 11.92
N SER A 162 -11.12 3.62 11.54
CA SER A 162 -9.87 3.25 12.23
C SER A 162 -8.84 4.40 12.19
N GLN A 163 -8.70 5.10 11.06
CA GLN A 163 -7.85 6.30 10.96
C GLN A 163 -8.34 7.44 11.86
N ILE A 164 -9.63 7.75 11.83
CA ILE A 164 -10.20 8.89 12.58
C ILE A 164 -10.13 8.64 14.09
N LEU A 165 -10.45 7.42 14.53
CA LEU A 165 -10.61 7.12 15.95
C LEU A 165 -9.28 6.75 16.62
N LEU A 166 -8.40 6.03 15.91
CA LEU A 166 -7.22 5.39 16.49
C LEU A 166 -5.98 5.48 15.59
N GLY A 167 -5.95 6.35 14.58
CA GLY A 167 -4.79 6.51 13.70
C GLY A 167 -4.35 5.22 13.01
N ARG A 168 -5.30 4.32 12.72
CA ARG A 168 -5.09 2.97 12.17
C ARG A 168 -4.40 1.97 13.10
N GLU A 169 -4.27 2.24 14.39
CA GLU A 169 -3.66 1.30 15.34
C GLU A 169 -4.43 -0.04 15.43
N ASP A 170 -5.74 -0.02 15.20
CA ASP A 170 -6.61 -1.20 15.24
C ASP A 170 -7.01 -1.73 13.85
N LEU A 171 -6.45 -1.18 12.77
CA LEU A 171 -6.92 -1.43 11.39
C LEU A 171 -6.92 -2.92 11.02
N GLU A 172 -5.84 -3.62 11.36
CA GLU A 172 -5.68 -5.05 11.04
C GLU A 172 -6.77 -5.90 11.72
N GLU A 173 -7.09 -5.61 12.98
CA GLU A 173 -8.13 -6.30 13.76
C GLU A 173 -9.53 -5.99 13.21
N ARG A 174 -9.78 -4.74 12.81
CA ARG A 174 -11.06 -4.33 12.20
C ARG A 174 -11.30 -5.00 10.86
N VAL A 175 -10.24 -5.15 10.06
CA VAL A 175 -10.31 -5.85 8.78
C VAL A 175 -10.55 -7.35 8.98
N VAL A 176 -9.89 -7.97 9.95
CA VAL A 176 -10.17 -9.36 10.33
C VAL A 176 -11.64 -9.53 10.73
N ALA A 177 -12.17 -8.61 11.54
CA ALA A 177 -13.59 -8.62 11.90
C ALA A 177 -14.50 -8.44 10.68
N LEU A 178 -14.19 -7.50 9.78
CA LEU A 178 -14.92 -7.28 8.54
C LEU A 178 -15.04 -8.57 7.73
N PHE A 179 -13.93 -9.28 7.49
CA PHE A 179 -13.95 -10.56 6.77
C PHE A 179 -14.74 -11.64 7.51
N ARG A 180 -14.57 -11.77 8.83
CA ARG A 180 -15.32 -12.76 9.64
C ARG A 180 -16.83 -12.54 9.58
N HIS A 181 -17.29 -11.30 9.42
CA HIS A 181 -18.71 -10.97 9.30
C HIS A 181 -19.24 -11.03 7.87
N LEU A 182 -18.39 -10.78 6.86
CA LEU A 182 -18.79 -10.77 5.45
C LEU A 182 -18.72 -12.16 4.80
N LEU A 183 -17.69 -12.96 5.08
CA LEU A 183 -17.47 -14.24 4.41
C LEU A 183 -18.58 -15.29 4.65
N PRO A 184 -19.21 -15.38 5.83
CA PRO A 184 -20.31 -16.34 6.03
C PRO A 184 -21.51 -16.13 5.11
N SER A 185 -21.72 -14.93 4.55
CA SER A 185 -22.81 -14.67 3.60
C SER A 185 -22.44 -14.99 2.14
N ILE A 186 -21.15 -15.22 1.83
CA ILE A 186 -20.70 -15.46 0.45
C ILE A 186 -19.96 -16.77 0.23
N ALA A 187 -19.29 -17.31 1.24
CA ALA A 187 -18.47 -18.51 1.14
C ALA A 187 -19.29 -19.79 1.35
N VAL A 188 -18.93 -20.87 0.64
CA VAL A 188 -19.46 -22.20 1.00
C VAL A 188 -18.88 -22.65 2.35
N PRO A 189 -19.63 -23.38 3.21
CA PRO A 189 -19.19 -23.71 4.57
C PRO A 189 -17.85 -24.45 4.65
N ALA A 190 -17.60 -25.36 3.71
CA ALA A 190 -16.35 -26.12 3.66
C ALA A 190 -15.13 -25.21 3.45
N VAL A 191 -15.22 -24.28 2.49
CA VAL A 191 -14.15 -23.29 2.23
C VAL A 191 -14.03 -22.31 3.39
N LEU A 192 -15.15 -21.80 3.91
CA LEU A 192 -15.15 -20.87 5.05
C LEU A 192 -14.37 -21.45 6.25
N SER A 193 -14.52 -22.74 6.52
CA SER A 193 -13.82 -23.41 7.63
C SER A 193 -12.31 -23.56 7.44
N SER A 194 -11.81 -23.48 6.19
CA SER A 194 -10.38 -23.56 5.88
C SER A 194 -9.70 -22.19 5.74
N LEU A 195 -10.46 -21.08 5.76
CA LEU A 195 -9.88 -19.75 5.61
C LEU A 195 -9.11 -19.32 6.86
N GLU A 196 -7.88 -18.83 6.67
CA GLU A 196 -7.11 -18.17 7.70
C GLU A 196 -7.40 -16.66 7.68
N ILE A 197 -8.19 -16.21 8.66
CA ILE A 197 -8.60 -14.80 8.80
C ILE A 197 -8.08 -14.27 10.14
N THR A 198 -6.77 -13.98 10.17
CA THR A 198 -6.06 -13.60 11.40
C THR A 198 -5.02 -12.51 11.16
N THR A 199 -4.70 -11.75 12.21
CA THR A 199 -3.66 -10.72 12.22
C THR A 199 -2.27 -11.33 12.07
N GLU A 200 -2.04 -12.54 12.61
CA GLU A 200 -0.77 -13.25 12.46
C GLU A 200 -0.49 -13.58 10.99
N ARG A 201 -1.54 -13.92 10.22
CA ARG A 201 -1.40 -14.15 8.78
C ARG A 201 -1.07 -12.85 8.04
N ALA A 202 -1.73 -11.74 8.38
CA ALA A 202 -1.42 -10.43 7.82
C ALA A 202 0.05 -10.06 8.04
N ALA A 203 0.58 -10.27 9.25
CA ALA A 203 1.99 -10.02 9.56
C ALA A 203 2.97 -10.92 8.80
N ARG A 204 2.69 -12.23 8.70
CA ARG A 204 3.52 -13.17 7.92
C ARG A 204 3.57 -12.79 6.44
N LEU A 205 2.42 -12.48 5.84
CA LEU A 205 2.33 -12.12 4.43
C LEU A 205 2.91 -10.73 4.16
N GLY A 206 2.64 -9.77 5.04
CA GLY A 206 3.15 -8.40 4.95
C GLY A 206 4.67 -8.36 4.98
N SER A 207 5.29 -9.00 5.97
CA SER A 207 6.76 -9.08 6.06
C SER A 207 7.41 -9.78 4.86
N ALA A 208 6.78 -10.83 4.33
CA ALA A 208 7.25 -11.48 3.10
C ALA A 208 7.11 -10.57 1.85
N SER A 209 6.03 -9.78 1.78
CA SER A 209 5.81 -8.80 0.71
C SER A 209 6.83 -7.67 0.76
N ASP A 210 7.15 -7.17 1.96
CA ASP A 210 8.18 -6.15 2.19
C ASP A 210 9.56 -6.65 1.73
N ALA A 211 9.95 -7.88 2.13
CA ALA A 211 11.22 -8.49 1.72
C ALA A 211 11.36 -8.68 0.19
N LEU A 212 10.26 -8.90 -0.52
CA LEU A 212 10.25 -9.02 -1.98
C LEU A 212 10.40 -7.66 -2.69
N LEU A 213 9.99 -6.57 -2.06
CA LEU A 213 10.15 -5.21 -2.59
C LEU A 213 11.54 -4.62 -2.31
N GLU A 214 12.18 -5.02 -1.21
CA GLU A 214 13.53 -4.58 -0.87
C GLU A 214 14.62 -5.26 -1.71
N GLY A 215 14.33 -6.36 -2.41
CA GLY A 215 15.32 -7.15 -3.14
C GLY A 215 16.42 -7.68 -2.22
N PRO A 216 17.41 -8.46 -2.72
CA PRO A 216 18.59 -8.78 -1.92
C PRO A 216 19.29 -7.46 -1.60
N GLY A 217 19.12 -7.02 -0.36
CA GLY A 217 19.64 -5.75 0.12
C GLY A 217 21.11 -5.60 -0.21
N GLU A 218 21.40 -4.41 -0.71
CA GLU A 218 22.54 -3.53 -0.44
C GLU A 218 23.20 -3.73 0.96
N GLN A 219 23.65 -4.95 1.26
CA GLN A 219 24.55 -5.28 2.36
C GLN A 219 25.92 -5.61 1.76
N ALA A 220 26.66 -4.57 1.39
CA ALA A 220 28.13 -4.49 1.37
C ALA A 220 28.56 -3.38 0.42
N ASP A 221 28.54 -2.13 0.89
CA ASP A 221 29.69 -1.23 0.68
C ASP A 221 29.57 -0.02 1.59
N SER A 222 29.89 -0.18 2.88
CA SER A 222 30.28 0.96 3.70
C SER A 222 31.78 1.19 3.48
N PRO A 223 32.21 2.33 2.89
CA PRO A 223 33.62 2.63 2.61
C PRO A 223 34.47 2.92 3.88
N GLN A 224 33.98 2.49 5.06
CA GLN A 224 34.52 2.86 6.35
C GLN A 224 35.35 1.73 7.00
N GLU A 225 35.27 0.49 6.51
CA GLU A 225 36.07 -0.62 7.04
C GLU A 225 37.44 -0.79 6.35
N GLU A 226 37.58 -0.44 5.07
CA GLU A 226 38.89 -0.49 4.38
C GLU A 226 39.89 0.54 4.92
N ARG A 227 39.44 1.70 5.43
CA ARG A 227 40.34 2.72 6.00
C ARG A 227 40.92 2.30 7.35
N THR A 228 40.19 1.49 8.13
CA THR A 228 40.68 1.02 9.43
C THR A 228 41.67 -0.12 9.27
N GLN A 229 41.55 -0.95 8.23
CA GLN A 229 42.50 -2.02 7.94
C GLN A 229 43.79 -1.51 7.27
N GLN A 230 43.70 -0.49 6.42
CA GLN A 230 44.89 0.10 5.78
C GLN A 230 45.70 1.00 6.73
N ALA A 231 45.06 1.61 7.74
CA ALA A 231 45.75 2.35 8.80
C ALA A 231 46.49 1.44 9.80
N ALA A 232 45.99 0.22 10.06
CA ALA A 232 46.66 -0.73 10.95
C ALA A 232 47.92 -1.35 10.31
N ALA A 233 47.93 -1.54 8.98
CA ALA A 233 49.09 -2.08 8.27
C ALA A 233 50.27 -1.08 8.16
N ALA A 234 50.00 0.24 8.20
CA ALA A 234 51.04 1.27 8.14
C ALA A 234 51.71 1.57 9.49
N ALA A 235 51.20 1.02 10.60
CA ALA A 235 51.76 1.23 11.94
C ALA A 235 52.69 0.08 12.41
N THR A 236 52.89 -0.94 11.59
CA THR A 236 53.73 -2.13 11.92
C THR A 236 54.87 -2.36 10.92
N ALA A 237 55.23 -1.36 10.12
CA ALA A 237 56.42 -1.35 9.26
C ALA A 237 57.24 -0.09 9.53
#